data_AF-A0A366WFH0-F1
#
_entry.id   AF-A0A366WFH0-F1
#
_cell.length_a   1.000
_cell.length_b   1.000
_cell.length_c   1.000
_cell.angle_alpha   90.00
_cell.angle_beta   90.00
_cell.angle_gamma   90.00
#
_symmetry.space_group_name_H-M   'P 1'
#
loop_
_entity.id
_entity.type
_entity.pdbx_description
1 polymer ?
#
loop_
_entity_poly.entity_id
_entity_poly.type
_entity_poly.pdbx_seq_one_letter_code
_entity_poly.pdbx_strand_id
1 'polypeptide(L)' 'MLAVYLALMICTALPVIALQAGIGPGFLAWLVFGMVIVKAMLLVDYFMEMKHAPRGWRLAAQMWAPVIVIALAGFNTLT' A
#
# COMPACT_ATOMS: atom_id res chain seq x y z
N MET A 1 -7.04 15.18 -9.78
CA MET A 1 -7.30 14.98 -8.34
C MET A 1 -8.51 14.07 -8.06
N LEU A 2 -9.70 14.32 -8.64
CA LEU A 2 -10.89 13.48 -8.41
C LEU A 2 -10.66 11.97 -8.63
N ALA A 3 -10.02 11.59 -9.74
CA ALA A 3 -9.69 10.18 -10.02
C ALA A 3 -8.78 9.54 -8.95
N VAL A 4 -7.85 10.30 -8.37
CA VAL A 4 -6.95 9.82 -7.30
C VAL A 4 -7.75 9.55 -6.03
N TYR A 5 -8.66 10.46 -5.67
CA TYR A 5 -9.55 10.26 -4.52
C TYR A 5 -10.44 9.03 -4.68
N LEU A 6 -11.04 8.83 -5.86
CA LEU A 6 -11.84 7.64 -6.14
C LEU A 6 -11.00 6.36 -6.05
N ALA A 7 -9.79 6.36 -6.62
CA ALA A 7 -8.89 5.22 -6.52
C ALA A 7 -8.51 4.90 -5.06
N LEU A 8 -8.23 5.92 -4.24
CA LEU A 8 -7.93 5.75 -2.82
C LEU A 8 -9.14 5.24 -2.02
N MET A 9 -10.34 5.72 -2.34
CA MET A 9 -11.57 5.19 -1.75
C MET A 9 -11.74 3.70 -2.09
N ILE A 10 -11.55 3.32 -3.35
CA ILE A 10 -11.64 1.91 -3.78
C ILE A 10 -10.58 1.07 -3.07
N CYS A 11 -9.32 1.52 -3.01
CA CYS A 11 -8.24 0.81 -2.31
C CYS A 11 -8.56 0.57 -0.82
N THR A 12 -9.38 1.43 -0.22
CA THR A 12 -9.74 1.35 1.21
C THR A 12 -11.01 0.53 1.43
N ALA A 13 -12.02 0.68 0.58
CA ALA A 13 -13.32 0.01 0.73
C ALA A 13 -13.31 -1.43 0.20
N LEU A 14 -12.59 -1.71 -0.90
CA LEU A 14 -12.64 -3.01 -1.57
C LEU A 14 -12.22 -4.18 -0.65
N PRO A 15 -11.16 -4.09 0.18
CA PRO A 15 -10.81 -5.17 1.10
C PRO A 15 -11.92 -5.48 2.11
N VAL A 16 -12.60 -4.44 2.60
CA VAL A 16 -13.71 -4.58 3.56
C VAL A 16 -14.92 -5.24 2.89
N ILE A 17 -15.25 -4.81 1.66
CA ILE A 17 -16.33 -5.41 0.87
C ILE A 17 -16.03 -6.88 0.57
N ALA A 18 -14.80 -7.18 0.15
CA ALA A 18 -14.36 -8.55 -0.12
C ALA A 18 -14.43 -9.45 1.13
N LEU A 19 -14.04 -8.91 2.29
CA LEU A 19 -14.16 -9.61 3.57
C LEU A 19 -15.62 -9.89 3.92
N GLN A 20 -16.51 -8.90 3.78
CA GLN A 20 -17.95 -9.06 4.06
C GLN A 20 -18.64 -10.01 3.07
N ALA A 21 -18.13 -10.11 1.84
CA ALA A 21 -18.59 -11.08 0.84
C ALA A 21 -18.11 -12.52 1.11
N GLY A 22 -17.38 -12.77 2.20
CA GLY A 22 -16.91 -14.09 2.57
C GLY A 22 -15.76 -14.62 1.70
N ILE A 23 -15.00 -13.73 1.04
CA ILE A 23 -13.85 -14.15 0.23
C ILE A 23 -12.76 -14.75 1.12
N GLY A 24 -12.13 -15.83 0.63
CA GLY A 24 -11.12 -16.56 1.38
C GLY A 24 -9.87 -15.72 1.72
N PRO A 25 -9.18 -16.05 2.83
CA PRO A 25 -8.06 -15.27 3.36
C PRO A 25 -6.87 -15.20 2.40
N GLY A 26 -6.61 -16.25 1.62
CA GLY A 26 -5.51 -16.26 0.63
C GLY A 26 -5.70 -15.21 -0.46
N PHE A 27 -6.91 -15.08 -1.00
CA PHE A 27 -7.21 -14.05 -2.00
C PHE A 27 -7.20 -12.65 -1.37
N LEU A 28 -7.78 -12.50 -0.17
CA LEU A 28 -7.77 -11.24 0.55
C LEU A 28 -6.35 -10.72 0.81
N ALA A 29 -5.41 -11.61 1.16
CA ALA A 29 -4.01 -11.22 1.36
C ALA A 29 -3.40 -10.62 0.08
N TRP A 30 -3.58 -11.28 -1.07
CA TRP A 30 -3.09 -10.77 -2.36
C TRP A 30 -3.79 -9.48 -2.78
N LEU A 31 -5.10 -9.39 -2.54
CA LEU A 31 -5.88 -8.19 -2.81
C LEU A 31 -5.35 -6.99 -2.02
N VAL A 32 -5.20 -7.15 -0.71
CA VAL A 32 -4.68 -6.11 0.18
C VAL A 32 -3.26 -5.71 -0.22
N PHE A 33 -2.42 -6.70 -0.54
CA PHE A 33 -1.05 -6.45 -0.97
C PHE A 33 -1.00 -5.56 -2.23
N GLY A 34 -1.79 -5.89 -3.25
CA GLY A 34 -1.90 -5.06 -4.45
C GLY A 34 -2.43 -3.65 -4.15
N MET A 35 -3.47 -3.54 -3.33
CA MET A 35 -4.05 -2.24 -2.95
C MET A 35 -3.08 -1.35 -2.18
N VAL A 36 -2.25 -1.91 -1.31
CA VAL A 36 -1.23 -1.16 -0.56
C VAL A 36 -0.20 -0.55 -1.51
N ILE A 37 0.25 -1.30 -2.53
CA ILE A 37 1.21 -0.79 -3.53
C ILE A 37 0.59 0.39 -4.29
N VAL A 38 -0.61 0.22 -4.84
CA VAL A 38 -1.30 1.28 -5.59
C VAL A 38 -1.52 2.51 -4.71
N LYS A 39 -2.00 2.32 -3.48
CA LYS A 39 -2.23 3.40 -2.51
C LYS A 39 -0.95 4.17 -2.20
N ALA A 40 0.17 3.46 -1.97
CA ALA A 40 1.46 4.09 -1.70
C ALA A 40 1.94 4.94 -2.89
N MET A 41 1.82 4.44 -4.12
CA MET A 41 2.19 5.20 -5.31
C MET A 41 1.36 6.49 -5.45
N LEU A 42 0.04 6.39 -5.26
CA LEU A 42 -0.86 7.54 -5.35
C LEU A 42 -0.59 8.58 -4.25
N LEU A 43 -0.30 8.16 -3.02
CA LEU A 43 -0.01 9.08 -1.92
C LEU A 43 1.32 9.80 -2.12
N VAL A 44 2.37 9.07 -2.50
CA VAL A 44 3.70 9.67 -2.75
C VAL A 44 3.62 10.68 -3.90
N ASP A 45 2.96 10.32 -5.00
CA ASP A 45 2.94 11.19 -6.18
C ASP A 45 2.02 12.40 -6.02
N TYR A 46 0.83 12.22 -5.43
CA TYR A 46 -0.22 13.26 -5.43
C TYR A 46 -0.45 13.95 -4.09
N PHE A 47 -0.18 13.30 -2.95
CA PHE A 47 -0.38 13.91 -1.62
C PHE A 47 0.92 14.48 -1.05
N MET A 48 2.05 13.79 -1.26
CA MET A 48 3.37 14.32 -0.91
C MET A 48 3.95 15.20 -2.03
N GLU A 49 3.19 15.41 -3.11
CA GLU A 49 3.58 16.17 -4.31
C GLU A 49 4.92 15.76 -4.93
N MET A 50 5.38 14.53 -4.65
CA MET A 50 6.69 14.04 -5.11
C MET A 50 6.69 13.60 -6.57
N LYS A 51 5.60 13.83 -7.33
CA LYS A 51 5.51 13.49 -8.76
C LYS A 51 6.69 14.02 -9.58
N HIS A 52 7.16 15.22 -9.24
CA HIS A 52 8.27 15.90 -9.92
C HIS A 52 9.62 15.73 -9.19
N ALA A 53 9.65 15.02 -8.07
CA ALA A 53 10.88 14.76 -7.33
C ALA A 53 11.78 13.77 -8.11
N PRO A 54 13.11 13.82 -7.88
CA PRO A 54 14.03 12.82 -8.43
C PRO A 54 13.60 11.41 -8.04
N ARG A 55 13.76 10.45 -8.96
CA ARG A 55 13.29 9.07 -8.76
C ARG A 55 13.79 8.42 -7.46
N GLY A 56 15.01 8.76 -7.03
CA GLY A 56 15.58 8.27 -5.76
C GLY A 56 14.74 8.66 -4.53
N TRP A 57 14.20 9.88 -4.50
CA TRP A 57 13.35 10.34 -3.39
C TRP A 57 11.98 9.64 -3.38
N ARG A 58 11.39 9.42 -4.56
CA ARG A 58 10.14 8.64 -4.68
C ARG A 58 10.32 7.21 -4.22
N LEU A 59 11.44 6.57 -4.60
CA LEU A 59 11.79 5.22 -4.15
C LEU A 59 12.00 5.19 -2.64
N ALA A 60 12.78 6.12 -2.08
CA ALA A 60 13.00 6.19 -0.63
C ALA A 60 11.68 6.32 0.16
N ALA A 61 10.74 7.13 -0.33
CA ALA A 61 9.41 7.27 0.27
C ALA A 61 8.57 5.98 0.18
N GLN A 62 8.74 5.18 -0.87
CA GLN A 62 8.03 3.90 -1.06
C GLN A 62 8.69 2.72 -0.30
N MET A 63 10.00 2.80 -0.03
CA MET A 63 10.79 1.71 0.56
C MET A 63 10.52 1.45 2.05
N TRP A 64 9.70 2.26 2.72
CA TRP A 64 9.37 2.05 4.13
C TRP A 64 8.68 0.69 4.39
N ALA A 65 7.87 0.20 3.46
CA ALA A 65 7.20 -1.09 3.61
C ALA A 65 8.17 -2.28 3.74
N PRO A 66 9.14 -2.51 2.81
CA PRO A 66 10.12 -3.58 2.99
C PRO A 66 11.00 -3.38 4.22
N VAL A 67 11.34 -2.14 4.60
CA VAL A 67 12.09 -1.87 5.85
C VAL A 67 11.33 -2.38 7.07
N ILE A 68 10.03 -2.10 7.17
CA ILE A 68 9.18 -2.57 8.28
C ILE A 68 9.05 -4.10 8.25
N VAL A 69 8.84 -4.70 7.08
CA VAL A 69 8.74 -6.17 6.96
C VAL A 69 10.03 -6.86 7.41
N ILE A 70 11.18 -6.35 6.99
CA ILE A 70 12.49 -6.89 7.41
C ILE A 70 12.68 -6.74 8.91
N ALA A 71 12.33 -5.57 9.48
CA ALA A 71 12.43 -5.34 10.91
C ALA A 71 11.54 -6.32 11.71
N LEU A 72 10.27 -6.46 11.32
CA LEU A 72 9.32 -7.37 11.99
C LEU A 72 9.71 -8.85 11.82
N ALA A 73 10.23 -9.23 10.66
CA ALA A 73 10.76 -10.58 10.44
C ALA A 73 11.95 -10.85 11.35
N GLY A 74 12.91 -9.91 11.43
CA GLY A 74 14.05 -10.00 12.33
C GLY A 74 13.63 -10.14 13.79
N PHE A 75 12.68 -9.33 14.26
CA PHE A 75 12.13 -9.47 15.61
C PHE A 75 11.51 -10.85 15.87
N ASN A 76 10.62 -11.32 14.99
CA ASN A 76 10.01 -12.66 15.13
C ASN A 76 11.02 -13.81 15.10
N THR A 77 12.17 -13.64 14.43
CA THR A 77 13.22 -14.67 14.44
C THR A 77 14.08 -14.66 15.71
N LEU A 78 14.14 -13.53 16.42
CA LEU A 78 15.01 -13.32 17.58
C LEU A 78 14.30 -13.55 18.93
N THR A 79 12.97 -13.48 18.96
CA THR A 79 12.12 -13.74 20.14
C THR A 79 11.37 -15.04 19.99
#